data_AF-A0A8T4RDJ9-F1
#
_entry.id   AF-A0A8T4RDJ9-F1
#
_cell.length_a   1.000
_cell.length_b   1.000
_cell.length_c   1.000
_cell.angle_alpha   90.00
_cell.angle_beta   90.00
_cell.angle_gamma   90.00
#
_symmetry.space_group_name_H-M   'P 1'
#
loop_
_entity.id
_entity.type
_entity.pdbx_description
1 polymer ?
#
loop_
_entity_poly.entity_id
_entity_poly.type
_entity_poly.pdbx_seq_one_letter_code
_entity_poly.pdbx_strand_id
1 'polypeptide(L)'
;MGDKRPFNLCIECDEVITEPICAECLAERMRSFVEEHDSKLAAKIQSSVIEDGESECIFCSKKMNLCAYCFSREIYDFLVEKKPHDEELIEDFVSRFDFDLRRTIY
;
A
#
# COMPACT_ATOMS: atom_id res chain seq x y z
N MET A 1 -4.42 28.37 -20.91
CA MET A 1 -3.39 28.16 -19.87
C MET A 1 -3.63 26.80 -19.28
N GLY A 2 -2.61 25.94 -19.27
CA GLY A 2 -2.75 24.52 -18.91
C GLY A 2 -3.10 24.31 -17.45
N ASP A 3 -4.07 23.43 -17.22
CA ASP A 3 -4.35 22.79 -15.93
C ASP A 3 -3.04 22.21 -15.37
N LYS A 4 -2.50 22.87 -14.34
CA LYS A 4 -1.48 22.26 -13.49
C LYS A 4 -2.19 21.21 -12.66
N ARG A 5 -2.27 19.98 -13.17
CA ARG A 5 -2.61 18.84 -12.31
C ARG A 5 -1.60 18.82 -11.15
N PRO A 6 -2.02 18.54 -9.90
CA PRO A 6 -1.09 18.31 -8.82
C PRO A 6 -0.06 17.27 -9.29
N PHE A 7 1.22 17.54 -9.08
CA PHE A 7 2.28 16.64 -9.54
C PHE A 7 2.37 15.36 -8.67
N ASN A 8 1.63 15.31 -7.57
CA ASN A 8 1.64 14.25 -6.59
C ASN A 8 0.37 13.38 -6.62
N LEU A 9 -0.13 13.03 -7.81
CA LEU A 9 -1.29 12.14 -7.93
C LEU A 9 -0.88 10.65 -7.94
N CYS A 10 -1.78 9.83 -7.41
CA CYS A 10 -1.72 8.38 -7.51
C CYS A 10 -2.14 7.91 -8.91
N ILE A 11 -1.42 6.97 -9.54
CA ILE A 11 -1.78 6.47 -10.88
C ILE A 11 -3.05 5.61 -10.87
N GLU A 12 -3.37 5.01 -9.73
CA GLU A 12 -4.48 4.05 -9.62
C GLU A 12 -5.82 4.72 -9.31
N CYS A 13 -5.82 5.81 -8.53
CA CYS A 13 -7.06 6.48 -8.10
C CYS A 13 -7.14 7.96 -8.50
N ASP A 14 -6.12 8.52 -9.15
CA ASP A 14 -6.02 9.94 -9.50
C ASP A 14 -6.16 10.90 -8.30
N GLU A 15 -6.03 10.40 -7.07
CA GLU A 15 -6.06 11.21 -5.84
C GLU A 15 -4.67 11.73 -5.46
N VAL A 16 -4.66 12.83 -4.71
CA VAL A 16 -3.44 13.44 -4.18
C VAL A 16 -2.81 12.52 -3.14
N ILE A 17 -1.53 12.18 -3.33
CA ILE A 17 -0.72 11.45 -2.36
C ILE A 17 -0.43 12.39 -1.18
N THR A 18 -1.13 12.16 -0.07
CA THR A 18 -0.97 12.89 1.20
C THR A 18 0.00 12.20 2.16
N GLU A 19 0.16 10.88 2.01
CA GLU A 19 1.06 10.04 2.82
C GLU A 19 2.10 9.38 1.91
N PRO A 20 3.20 10.08 1.61
CA PRO A 20 4.17 9.64 0.62
C PRO A 20 5.10 8.56 1.20
N ILE A 21 4.60 7.33 1.27
CA ILE A 21 5.37 6.11 1.56
C ILE A 21 5.36 5.26 0.30
N CYS A 22 6.54 4.99 -0.29
CA CYS A 22 6.59 4.16 -1.49
C CYS A 22 6.18 2.71 -1.19
N ALA A 23 5.75 2.01 -2.24
CA ALA A 23 5.36 0.60 -2.16
C ALA A 23 6.44 -0.29 -1.54
N GLU A 24 7.73 -0.01 -1.77
CA GLU A 24 8.83 -0.78 -1.19
C GLU A 24 8.90 -0.65 0.34
N CYS A 25 8.97 0.58 0.86
CA CYS A 25 9.02 0.82 2.31
C CYS A 25 7.73 0.34 3.00
N LEU A 26 6.58 0.47 2.33
CA LEU A 26 5.32 -0.01 2.87
C LEU A 26 5.24 -1.54 2.86
N ALA A 27 5.66 -2.18 1.77
CA ALA A 27 5.74 -3.64 1.66
C ALA A 27 6.69 -4.24 2.71
N GLU A 28 7.82 -3.61 3.00
CA GLU A 28 8.72 -4.08 4.06
C GLU A 28 8.01 -4.14 5.42
N ARG A 29 7.26 -3.10 5.78
CA ARG A 29 6.49 -3.07 7.04
C ARG A 29 5.39 -4.13 7.05
N MET A 30 4.68 -4.27 5.95
CA MET A 30 3.63 -5.28 5.81
C MET A 30 4.20 -6.70 5.85
N ARG A 31 5.38 -6.93 5.24
CA ARG A 31 6.08 -8.22 5.32
C ARG A 31 6.44 -8.56 6.75
N SER A 32 7.06 -7.64 7.48
CA SER A 32 7.42 -7.87 8.88
C SER A 32 6.19 -8.17 9.72
N PHE A 33 5.06 -7.49 9.48
CA PHE A 33 3.80 -7.80 10.14
C PHE A 33 3.29 -9.20 9.78
N VAL A 34 3.14 -9.50 8.50
CA VAL A 34 2.59 -10.79 8.05
C VAL A 34 3.51 -11.96 8.41
N GLU A 35 4.81 -11.74 8.54
CA GLU A 35 5.77 -12.77 8.96
C GLU A 35 5.52 -13.29 10.38
N GLU A 36 4.95 -12.46 11.26
CA GLU A 36 4.51 -12.87 12.61
C GLU A 36 3.40 -13.93 12.56
N HIS A 37 2.61 -13.96 11.48
CA HIS A 37 1.48 -14.87 11.28
C HIS A 37 1.81 -16.02 10.31
N ASP A 38 2.42 -15.71 9.16
CA ASP A 38 2.75 -16.65 8.10
C ASP A 38 3.95 -16.16 7.26
N SER A 39 5.14 -16.68 7.56
CA SER A 39 6.39 -16.34 6.85
C SER A 39 6.37 -16.69 5.36
N LYS A 40 5.62 -17.73 4.94
CA LYS A 40 5.51 -18.08 3.51
C LYS A 40 4.60 -17.10 2.76
N LEU A 41 3.61 -16.56 3.44
CA LEU A 41 2.73 -15.53 2.89
C LEU A 41 3.47 -14.19 2.80
N ALA A 42 4.21 -13.82 3.85
CA ALA A 42 5.04 -12.62 3.87
C ALA A 42 6.04 -12.60 2.70
N ALA A 43 6.71 -13.72 2.40
CA ALA A 43 7.64 -13.83 1.28
C ALA A 43 7.01 -13.58 -0.10
N LYS A 44 5.67 -13.62 -0.22
CA LYS A 44 4.94 -13.36 -1.46
C LYS A 44 4.51 -11.90 -1.63
N ILE A 45 4.61 -11.07 -0.59
CA ILE A 45 4.33 -9.63 -0.68
C ILE A 45 5.47 -8.98 -1.44
N GLN A 46 5.21 -8.62 -2.69
CA GLN A 46 6.15 -7.95 -3.58
C GLN A 46 5.77 -6.47 -3.68
N SER A 47 6.78 -5.62 -3.88
CA SER A 47 6.58 -4.22 -4.22
C SER A 47 7.02 -3.97 -5.65
N SER A 48 6.11 -3.54 -6.50
CA SER A 48 6.44 -2.95 -7.79
C SER A 48 6.95 -1.53 -7.54
N VAL A 49 8.23 -1.30 -7.78
CA VAL A 49 8.78 0.06 -7.75
C VAL A 49 8.50 0.69 -9.11
N ILE A 50 7.62 1.69 -9.13
CA ILE A 50 7.46 2.56 -10.31
C ILE A 50 8.14 3.89 -9.97
N GLU A 51 9.34 4.08 -10.50
CA GLU A 51 10.16 5.30 -10.29
C GLU A 51 9.75 6.47 -11.21
N ASP A 52 8.54 6.42 -11.78
CA ASP A 52 8.02 7.42 -12.73
C ASP A 52 7.00 8.36 -12.08
N GLY A 53 7.21 8.67 -10.80
CA GLY A 53 6.38 9.61 -10.04
C GLY A 53 7.10 10.90 -9.70
N GLU A 54 6.35 11.96 -9.42
CA GLU A 54 6.92 13.20 -8.88
C GLU A 54 6.78 13.31 -7.35
N SER A 55 6.12 12.36 -6.69
CA SER A 55 6.14 12.26 -5.23
C SER A 55 7.36 11.51 -4.76
N GLU A 56 7.94 11.93 -3.63
CA GLU A 56 9.11 11.28 -3.04
C GLU A 56 8.75 10.63 -1.70
N CYS A 57 9.20 9.40 -1.50
CA CYS A 57 9.00 8.69 -0.25
C CYS A 57 9.73 9.40 0.90
N ILE A 58 9.04 9.65 2.02
CA ILE A 58 9.64 10.30 3.21
C ILE A 58 10.70 9.45 3.91
N PHE A 59 10.77 8.14 3.64
CA PHE A 59 11.71 7.23 4.29
C PHE A 59 12.97 6.95 3.47
N CYS A 60 12.86 6.87 2.14
CA CYS A 60 13.98 6.49 1.27
C CYS A 60 14.26 7.48 0.14
N SER A 61 13.46 8.54 0.00
CA SER A 61 13.57 9.57 -1.03
C SER A 61 13.45 9.08 -2.48
N LYS A 62 13.05 7.82 -2.69
CA LYS A 62 12.73 7.30 -4.03
C LYS A 62 11.43 7.91 -4.53
N LYS A 63 11.36 8.10 -5.84
CA LYS A 63 10.15 8.52 -6.54
C LYS A 63 9.06 7.45 -6.44
N MET A 64 7.82 7.90 -6.34
CA MET A 64 6.64 7.06 -6.23
C MET A 64 5.44 7.75 -6.87
N ASN A 65 4.53 6.93 -7.37
CA ASN A 65 3.29 7.39 -8.00
C ASN A 65 2.07 6.57 -7.54
N LEU A 66 2.22 5.72 -6.52
CA LEU A 66 1.15 4.93 -5.93
C LEU A 66 0.91 5.41 -4.50
N CYS A 67 -0.34 5.72 -4.13
CA CYS A 67 -0.66 6.10 -2.75
C CYS A 67 -0.67 4.90 -1.81
N ALA A 68 -0.49 5.16 -0.51
CA ALA A 68 -0.52 4.14 0.53
C ALA A 68 -1.83 3.34 0.54
N TYR A 69 -2.97 4.00 0.31
CA TYR A 69 -4.29 3.35 0.19
C TYR A 69 -4.32 2.29 -0.91
N CYS A 70 -3.97 2.66 -2.15
CA CYS A 70 -4.07 1.73 -3.29
C CYS A 70 -3.12 0.54 -3.12
N PHE A 71 -1.91 0.76 -2.62
CA PHE A 71 -0.99 -0.34 -2.33
C PHE A 71 -1.51 -1.23 -1.19
N SER A 72 -2.02 -0.63 -0.11
CA SER A 72 -2.57 -1.41 1.02
C SER A 72 -3.79 -2.22 0.62
N ARG A 73 -4.60 -1.72 -0.33
CA ARG A 73 -5.74 -2.44 -0.90
C ARG A 73 -5.30 -3.67 -1.67
N GLU A 74 -4.27 -3.55 -2.51
CA GLU A 74 -3.71 -4.69 -3.25
C GLU A 74 -3.22 -5.80 -2.28
N ILE A 75 -2.53 -5.41 -1.21
CA ILE A 75 -2.07 -6.37 -0.20
C ILE A 75 -3.24 -6.96 0.59
N TYR A 76 -4.25 -6.16 0.95
CA TYR A 76 -5.47 -6.64 1.59
C TYR A 76 -6.17 -7.70 0.73
N ASP A 77 -6.44 -7.40 -0.54
CA ASP A 77 -7.09 -8.30 -1.48
C ASP A 77 -6.30 -9.62 -1.62
N PHE A 78 -4.97 -9.51 -1.69
CA PHE A 78 -4.07 -10.66 -1.69
C PHE A 78 -4.20 -11.51 -0.40
N LEU A 79 -4.24 -10.89 0.78
CA LEU A 79 -4.38 -11.60 2.05
C LEU A 79 -5.74 -12.31 2.13
N VAL A 80 -6.83 -11.64 1.74
CA VAL A 80 -8.18 -12.21 1.69
C VAL A 80 -8.21 -13.41 0.72
N GLU A 81 -7.60 -13.31 -0.45
CA GLU A 81 -7.55 -14.40 -1.42
C GLU A 81 -6.76 -15.62 -0.89
N LYS A 82 -5.64 -15.39 -0.19
CA LYS A 82 -4.77 -16.47 0.29
C LYS A 82 -5.20 -17.06 1.63
N LYS A 83 -5.92 -16.30 2.45
CA LYS A 83 -6.33 -16.66 3.81
C LYS A 83 -7.77 -16.20 4.11
N PRO A 84 -8.77 -16.63 3.33
CA PRO A 84 -10.15 -16.14 3.46
C PRO A 84 -10.85 -16.49 4.78
N HIS A 85 -10.25 -17.37 5.60
CA HIS A 85 -10.78 -17.78 6.90
C HIS A 85 -9.93 -17.27 8.08
N ASP A 86 -8.91 -16.46 7.81
CA ASP A 86 -8.02 -15.89 8.82
C ASP A 86 -8.47 -14.47 9.15
N GLU A 87 -9.66 -14.37 9.76
CA GLU A 87 -10.30 -13.08 10.09
C GLU A 87 -9.42 -12.23 11.01
N GLU A 88 -8.70 -12.86 11.94
CA GLU A 88 -7.77 -12.19 12.86
C GLU A 88 -6.64 -11.48 12.10
N LEU A 89 -5.97 -12.17 11.17
CA LEU A 89 -4.92 -11.55 10.33
C LEU A 89 -5.48 -10.39 9.50
N ILE A 90 -6.66 -10.56 8.91
CA ILE A 90 -7.29 -9.57 8.04
C ILE A 90 -7.69 -8.32 8.84
N GLU A 91 -8.33 -8.49 9.99
CA GLU A 91 -8.74 -7.39 10.87
C GLU A 91 -7.53 -6.63 11.43
N ASP A 92 -6.50 -7.35 11.89
CA ASP A 92 -5.27 -6.75 12.39
C ASP A 92 -4.52 -6.00 11.28
N PHE A 93 -4.49 -6.54 10.07
CA PHE A 93 -3.92 -5.85 8.91
C PHE A 93 -4.62 -4.52 8.67
N VAL A 94 -5.95 -4.51 8.58
CA VAL A 94 -6.74 -3.28 8.38
C VAL A 94 -6.60 -2.31 9.54
N SER A 95 -6.43 -2.80 10.77
CA SER A 95 -6.17 -1.95 11.95
C SER A 95 -4.82 -1.22 11.88
N ARG A 96 -3.78 -1.88 11.35
CA ARG A 96 -2.43 -1.34 11.26
C ARG A 96 -2.16 -0.54 9.98
N PHE A 97 -2.82 -0.91 8.89
CA PHE A 97 -2.62 -0.37 7.54
C PHE A 97 -3.91 0.17 6.93
N ASP A 98 -4.77 0.80 7.75
CA ASP A 98 -6.07 1.31 7.31
C ASP A 98 -5.91 2.22 6.09
N PHE A 99 -5.20 3.36 6.17
CA PHE A 99 -5.04 4.27 5.03
C PHE A 99 -6.37 4.54 4.27
N ASP A 100 -7.50 4.64 4.98
CA ASP A 100 -8.88 4.70 4.45
C ASP A 100 -9.46 3.41 3.81
N LEU A 101 -8.81 2.25 3.96
CA LEU A 101 -9.30 0.92 3.54
C LEU A 101 -10.68 0.61 4.07
N ARG A 102 -10.95 0.96 5.34
CA ARG A 102 -12.26 0.72 5.98
C ARG A 102 -13.43 1.38 5.25
N ARG A 103 -13.21 2.41 4.44
CA ARG A 103 -14.27 3.04 3.63
C ARG A 103 -14.73 2.20 2.44
N THR A 104 -13.95 1.17 2.10
CA THR A 104 -14.15 0.34 0.89
C THR A 104 -14.58 -1.08 1.21
N ILE A 105 -14.28 -1.56 2.42
CA ILE A 105 -14.53 -2.94 2.86
C ILE A 105 -15.94 -3.09 3.49
N TYR A 106 -16.57 -1.98 3.87
CA TYR A 106 -17.91 -1.89 4.46
C TYR A 106 -18.85 -1.05 3.59
#